data_AF-A0A183HP98-F1
#
_entry.id   AF-A0A183HP98-F1
#
_cell.length_a   1.000
_cell.length_b   1.000
_cell.length_c   1.000
_cell.angle_alpha   90.00
_cell.angle_beta   90.00
_cell.angle_gamma   90.00
#
_symmetry.space_group_name_H-M   'P 1'
#
loop_
_entity.id
_entity.type
_entity.pdbx_description
1 polymer ?
#
loop_
_entity_poly.entity_id
_entity_poly.type
_entity_poly.pdbx_seq_one_letter_code
_entity_poly.pdbx_strand_id
1 'polypeptide(L)'
;MLGGRTMARCGPPRYFTSEDVDMGTTLIAMEFDGGVVVGTDSRTSSGSYISSRATDKITPVTDRMVVCRSGSAADTQAISDIVKYYIEVYS
;
A
#
# COMPACT_ATOMS: atom_id res chain seq x y z
N MET A 1 -13.20 41.42 -23.08
CA MET A 1 -14.01 40.71 -24.10
C MET A 1 -13.08 40.43 -25.28
N LEU A 2 -12.65 39.24 -25.70
CA LEU A 2 -12.82 37.81 -25.42
C LEU A 2 -11.40 37.20 -25.63
N GLY A 3 -10.85 36.29 -24.82
CA GLY A 3 -11.37 34.94 -24.58
C GLY A 3 -10.96 33.92 -25.67
N GLY A 4 -9.71 33.94 -26.15
CA GLY A 4 -9.19 32.94 -27.10
C GLY A 4 -8.90 31.59 -26.42
N ARG A 5 -9.87 30.69 -26.46
CA ARG A 5 -9.73 29.30 -26.00
C ARG A 5 -8.76 28.55 -26.91
N THR A 6 -7.54 28.29 -26.43
CA THR A 6 -6.66 27.26 -27.00
C THR A 6 -7.34 25.91 -26.84
N MET A 7 -7.73 25.30 -27.95
CA MET A 7 -8.22 23.93 -28.03
C MET A 7 -7.15 22.99 -27.48
N ALA A 8 -7.34 22.49 -26.25
CA ALA A 8 -6.55 21.39 -25.73
C ALA A 8 -6.77 20.17 -26.65
N ARG A 9 -5.69 19.71 -27.29
CA ARG A 9 -5.68 18.52 -28.14
C ARG A 9 -6.28 17.34 -27.35
N CYS A 10 -7.44 16.88 -27.79
CA CYS A 10 -8.02 15.62 -27.35
C CYS A 10 -7.06 14.49 -27.75
N GLY A 11 -6.29 13.98 -26.78
CA GLY A 11 -5.55 12.74 -26.92
C GLY A 11 -6.50 11.55 -26.99
N PRO A 12 -6.02 10.35 -27.38
CA PRO A 12 -6.86 9.17 -27.50
C PRO A 12 -7.62 8.89 -26.19
N PRO A 13 -8.81 8.26 -26.25
CA PRO A 13 -9.63 8.02 -25.08
C PRO A 13 -8.85 7.11 -24.12
N ARG A 14 -8.47 7.67 -22.95
CA ARG A 14 -7.74 6.95 -21.91
C ARG A 14 -8.69 5.95 -21.24
N TYR A 15 -8.97 4.83 -21.89
CA TYR A 15 -9.80 3.76 -21.32
C TYR A 15 -9.05 2.88 -20.30
N PHE A 16 -7.79 3.18 -20.00
CA PHE A 16 -7.00 2.56 -18.94
C PHE A 16 -5.93 3.57 -18.49
N THR A 17 -6.32 4.59 -17.74
CA THR A 17 -5.37 5.13 -16.75
C THR A 17 -5.56 4.28 -15.52
N SER A 18 -4.62 3.39 -15.26
CA SER A 18 -4.31 2.98 -13.90
C SER A 18 -3.96 4.26 -13.15
N GLU A 19 -4.97 4.97 -12.65
CA GLU A 19 -4.72 6.04 -11.70
C GLU A 19 -3.99 5.39 -10.54
N ASP A 20 -2.81 5.92 -10.18
CA ASP A 20 -2.09 5.47 -9.00
C ASP A 20 -3.04 5.64 -7.82
N VAL A 21 -3.58 4.53 -7.33
CA VAL A 21 -4.52 4.55 -6.22
C VAL A 21 -3.70 4.89 -4.98
N ASP A 22 -3.81 6.13 -4.54
CA ASP A 22 -3.19 6.56 -3.28
C ASP A 22 -3.95 5.91 -2.11
N MET A 23 -3.48 4.71 -1.74
CA MET A 23 -3.98 3.94 -0.61
C MET A 23 -3.28 4.43 0.65
N GLY A 24 -3.56 5.69 1.03
CA GLY A 24 -2.91 6.40 2.13
C GLY A 24 -2.75 5.55 3.38
N THR A 25 -1.53 5.05 3.58
CA THR A 25 -1.11 4.15 4.64
C THR A 25 0.11 4.75 5.32
N THR A 26 0.13 4.72 6.65
CA THR A 26 1.27 5.19 7.45
C THR A 26 1.81 4.01 8.25
N LEU A 27 3.11 3.78 8.09
CA LEU A 27 3.86 2.75 8.79
C LEU A 27 4.96 3.43 9.61
N ILE A 28 5.14 2.98 10.85
CA ILE A 28 6.23 3.42 11.73
C ILE A 28 6.92 2.20 12.33
N ALA A 29 8.24 2.30 12.47
CA ALA A 29 9.05 1.33 13.21
C ALA A 29 10.08 2.09 14.04
N MET A 30 10.25 1.68 15.30
CA MET A 30 11.20 2.27 16.23
C MET A 30 12.00 1.16 16.90
N GLU A 31 13.32 1.28 16.87
CA GLU A 31 14.24 0.41 17.59
C GLU A 31 14.39 0.86 19.05
N PHE A 32 14.52 -0.10 19.95
CA PHE A 32 14.85 0.12 21.34
C PHE A 32 15.77 -1.00 21.85
N ASP A 33 16.36 -0.83 23.03
CA ASP A 33 17.18 -1.87 23.64
C ASP A 33 16.34 -3.11 23.98
N GLY A 34 16.54 -4.20 23.23
CA GLY A 34 15.75 -5.42 23.34
C GLY A 34 14.80 -5.70 22.16
N GLY A 35 14.70 -4.82 21.16
CA GLY A 35 13.96 -5.13 19.92
C GLY A 35 13.43 -3.93 19.15
N VAL A 36 12.29 -4.14 18.47
CA VAL A 36 11.62 -3.12 17.66
C VAL A 36 10.13 -3.05 17.99
N VAL A 37 9.56 -1.85 17.94
CA VAL A 37 8.12 -1.60 17.97
C VAL A 37 7.68 -1.18 16.58
N VAL A 38 6.66 -1.84 16.04
CA VAL A 38 6.04 -1.49 14.76
C VAL A 38 4.61 -1.03 14.96
N GLY A 39 4.18 -0.06 14.15
CA GLY A 39 2.84 0.50 14.21
C GLY A 39 2.33 0.87 12.83
N THR A 40 1.02 0.76 12.65
CA THR A 40 0.33 1.11 11.40
C THR A 40 -1.02 1.75 11.68
N ASP A 41 -1.50 2.56 10.75
CA ASP A 41 -2.89 2.98 10.73
C ASP A 41 -3.81 1.84 10.24
N SER A 42 -5.03 1.77 10.76
CA SER A 42 -5.98 0.69 10.43
C SER A 42 -6.88 1.00 9.22
N ARG A 43 -6.74 2.20 8.63
CA ARG A 43 -7.60 2.69 7.56
C ARG A 43 -7.08 2.24 6.19
N THR A 44 -7.95 1.71 5.35
CA THR A 44 -7.65 1.41 3.94
C THR A 44 -8.59 2.22 3.06
N SER A 45 -8.04 2.85 2.02
CA SER A 45 -8.80 3.62 1.04
C SER A 45 -8.57 3.13 -0.37
N SER A 46 -9.58 3.34 -1.21
CA SER A 46 -9.49 3.18 -2.66
C SER A 46 -9.87 4.53 -3.27
N GLY A 47 -8.87 5.37 -3.52
CA GLY A 47 -9.08 6.79 -3.80
C GLY A 47 -9.69 7.50 -2.60
N SER A 48 -10.77 8.26 -2.81
CA SER A 48 -11.47 8.99 -1.74
C SER A 48 -12.37 8.12 -0.85
N TYR A 49 -12.60 6.87 -1.23
CA TYR A 49 -13.49 5.96 -0.50
C TYR A 49 -12.71 5.16 0.56
N ILE A 50 -13.19 5.14 1.81
CA ILE A 50 -12.64 4.30 2.86
C ILE A 50 -13.24 2.90 2.73
N SER A 51 -12.45 1.96 2.22
CA SER A 51 -12.88 0.57 2.06
C SER A 51 -12.93 -0.18 3.38
N SER A 52 -12.06 0.16 4.32
CA SER A 52 -12.03 -0.44 5.66
C SER A 52 -11.42 0.52 6.69
N ARG A 53 -11.87 0.41 7.95
CA ARG A 53 -11.33 1.15 9.10
C ARG A 53 -10.55 0.28 10.09
N ALA A 54 -10.53 -1.04 9.86
CA ALA A 54 -9.97 -2.02 10.77
C ALA A 54 -9.19 -3.10 9.98
N THR A 55 -8.32 -2.66 9.07
CA THR A 55 -7.44 -3.57 8.33
C THR A 55 -6.11 -3.72 9.06
N ASP A 56 -5.65 -4.97 9.18
CA ASP A 56 -4.28 -5.25 9.62
C ASP A 56 -3.32 -5.23 8.43
N LYS A 57 -2.31 -4.37 8.55
CA LYS A 57 -1.28 -4.16 7.53
C LYS A 57 0.08 -4.74 7.93
N ILE A 58 0.18 -5.29 9.14
CA ILE A 58 1.38 -5.94 9.65
C ILE A 58 1.17 -7.46 9.48
N THR A 59 2.08 -8.11 8.76
CA THR A 59 2.02 -9.56 8.53
C THR A 59 3.18 -10.24 9.24
N PRO A 60 2.92 -11.13 10.21
CA PRO A 60 3.97 -11.92 10.83
C PRO A 60 4.52 -12.95 9.84
N VAL A 61 5.84 -12.92 9.68
CA VAL A 61 6.59 -13.85 8.82
C VAL A 61 7.17 -14.98 9.67
N THR A 62 7.85 -14.62 10.76
CA THR A 62 8.39 -15.55 11.77
C THR A 62 8.15 -14.99 13.17
N ASP A 63 8.50 -15.74 14.23
CA ASP A 63 8.40 -15.30 15.62
C ASP A 63 9.18 -14.01 15.93
N ARG A 64 10.14 -13.63 15.07
CA ARG A 64 11.01 -12.46 15.24
C ARG A 64 11.00 -11.50 14.05
N MET A 65 10.13 -11.73 13.05
CA MET A 65 10.10 -10.94 11.82
C MET A 65 8.67 -10.63 11.39
N VAL A 66 8.43 -9.37 11.07
CA VAL A 66 7.15 -8.88 10.56
C VAL A 66 7.39 -8.04 9.29
N VAL A 67 6.43 -8.10 8.37
CA VAL A 67 6.40 -7.26 7.17
C VAL A 67 5.27 -6.25 7.30
N CYS A 68 5.60 -4.98 7.12
CA CYS A 68 4.62 -3.91 7.07
C CYS A 68 4.27 -3.62 5.61
N ARG A 69 2.99 -3.62 5.26
CA ARG A 69 2.51 -3.49 3.88
C ARG A 69 1.93 -2.11 3.62
N SER A 70 2.35 -1.46 2.53
CA SER A 70 1.83 -0.16 2.08
C SER A 70 1.73 -0.10 0.55
N GLY A 71 0.73 0.60 0.03
CA GLY A 71 0.45 0.68 -1.40
C GLY A 71 -0.67 -0.29 -1.80
N SER A 72 -0.58 -0.86 -3.00
CA SER A 72 -1.55 -1.84 -3.48
C SER A 72 -1.63 -3.05 -2.53
N ALA A 73 -2.80 -3.26 -1.95
CA ALA A 73 -3.02 -4.31 -0.97
C ALA A 73 -2.80 -5.72 -1.55
N ALA A 74 -3.19 -5.94 -2.80
CA ALA A 74 -3.06 -7.24 -3.46
C ALA A 74 -1.58 -7.58 -3.76
N ASP A 75 -0.83 -6.61 -4.29
CA ASP A 75 0.57 -6.84 -4.67
C ASP A 75 1.43 -7.10 -3.44
N THR A 76 1.24 -6.30 -2.39
CA THR A 76 2.01 -6.43 -1.15
C THR A 76 1.63 -7.69 -0.36
N GLN A 77 0.39 -8.18 -0.47
CA GLN A 77 -0.03 -9.48 0.07
C GLN A 77 0.68 -10.64 -0.64
N ALA A 78 0.65 -10.65 -1.98
CA ALA A 78 1.28 -11.71 -2.75
C ALA A 78 2.79 -11.79 -2.45
N ILE A 79 3.46 -10.64 -2.38
CA ILE A 79 4.89 -10.58 -2.04
C ILE A 79 5.13 -11.08 -0.61
N SER A 80 4.32 -10.67 0.38
CA SER A 80 4.48 -11.14 1.76
C SER A 80 4.32 -12.65 1.87
N ASP A 81 3.37 -13.23 1.13
CA ASP A 81 3.08 -14.66 1.18
C ASP A 81 4.20 -15.46 0.52
N ILE A 82 4.76 -14.98 -0.60
CA ILE A 82 5.91 -15.59 -1.27
C ILE A 82 7.13 -15.59 -0.35
N VAL A 83 7.44 -14.44 0.26
CA VAL A 83 8.59 -14.30 1.18
C VAL A 83 8.44 -15.23 2.36
N LYS A 84 7.24 -15.30 2.95
CA LYS A 84 6.93 -16.19 4.06
C LYS A 84 7.13 -17.65 3.67
N TYR A 85 6.59 -18.06 2.52
CA TYR A 85 6.76 -19.43 2.01
C TYR A 85 8.24 -19.80 1.86
N TYR A 86 9.05 -18.93 1.25
CA TYR A 86 10.48 -19.22 1.09
C TYR A 86 11.21 -19.31 2.43
N ILE A 87 10.91 -18.42 3.37
CA ILE A 87 11.52 -18.47 4.70
C ILE A 87 11.13 -19.77 5.42
N GLU A 88 9.87 -20.19 5.36
CA GLU A 88 9.41 -21.45 5.97
C GLU A 88 10.08 -22.69 5.35
N VAL A 89 10.34 -22.68 4.04
CA VAL A 89 11.02 -23.79 3.35
C VAL A 89 12.50 -23.90 3.72
N TYR A 90 13.16 -22.77 4.00
CA TYR A 90 14.60 -22.72 4.30
C TYR A 90 14.94 -22.55 5.79
N SER A 91 13.94 -22.42 6.66
CA SER A 91 14.10 -22.27 8.11
C SER A 91 14.18 -23.60 8.86
#